data_AF-A0A6F8YRY1-F1
#
_entry.id   AF-A0A6F8YRY1-F1
#
_cell.length_a   1.000
_cell.length_b   1.000
_cell.length_c   1.000
_cell.angle_alpha   90.00
_cell.angle_beta   90.00
_cell.angle_gamma   90.00
#
_symmetry.space_group_name_H-M   'P 1'
#
loop_
_entity.id
_entity.type
_entity.pdbx_description
1 polymer ?
#
loop_
_entity_poly.entity_id
_entity_poly.type
_entity_poly.pdbx_seq_one_letter_code
_entity_poly.pdbx_strand_id
1 'polypeptide(L)'
;MRRLLLPKRVTALLADADGYIPPQLLPVRDAPLTVDRPASTLGWLNQSPTAAALARLATDSRPVDHDVLDRLGVDLDVRQLRAIPVNTGVLPERNEPLVSVERWLGQVLADRPGRHAVLVRPFAEWVLLRARRRAQTRPFTQAAAADIRSRVLIALQF
;
A
#
# COMPACT_ATOMS: atom_id res chain seq x y z
N MET A 1 -33.68 -6.69 0.44
CA MET A 1 -33.00 -7.12 1.68
C MET A 1 -31.47 -6.92 1.71
N ARG A 2 -30.72 -6.94 0.59
CA ARG A 2 -29.23 -6.89 0.61
C ARG A 2 -28.60 -5.59 1.16
N ARG A 3 -29.29 -4.44 1.09
CA ARG A 3 -28.74 -3.13 1.51
C ARG A 3 -28.49 -3.00 3.03
N LEU A 4 -29.25 -3.72 3.86
CA LEU A 4 -29.11 -3.70 5.33
C LEU A 4 -28.03 -4.67 5.86
N LEU A 5 -27.56 -5.59 5.01
CA LEU A 5 -26.55 -6.58 5.39
C LEU A 5 -25.13 -6.03 5.27
N LEU A 6 -24.92 -5.03 4.40
CA LEU A 6 -23.61 -4.41 4.20
C LEU A 6 -23.10 -3.70 5.47
N PRO A 7 -23.86 -2.82 6.16
CA PRO A 7 -23.41 -2.24 7.42
C PRO A 7 -23.08 -3.30 8.47
N LYS A 8 -23.96 -4.29 8.66
CA LYS A 8 -23.75 -5.37 9.63
C LYS A 8 -22.48 -6.18 9.33
N ARG A 9 -22.22 -6.47 8.05
CA ARG A 9 -21.07 -7.27 7.64
C ARG A 9 -19.76 -6.49 7.77
N VAL A 10 -19.75 -5.22 7.40
CA VAL A 10 -18.57 -4.36 7.53
C VAL A 10 -18.23 -4.18 9.01
N THR A 11 -19.23 -3.92 9.87
CA THR A 11 -19.04 -3.88 11.31
C THR A 11 -18.50 -5.20 11.85
N ALA A 12 -19.08 -6.34 11.46
CA ALA A 12 -18.61 -7.66 11.91
C ALA A 12 -17.21 -8.04 11.40
N LEU A 13 -16.71 -7.40 10.34
CA LEU A 13 -15.35 -7.60 9.84
C LEU A 13 -14.33 -6.73 10.57
N LEU A 14 -14.71 -5.54 11.02
CA LEU A 14 -13.79 -4.56 11.62
C LEU A 14 -13.89 -4.47 13.15
N ALA A 15 -14.92 -5.08 13.73
CA ALA A 15 -15.07 -5.15 15.17
C ALA A 15 -14.23 -6.28 15.77
N ASP A 16 -13.72 -6.06 16.97
CA ASP A 16 -13.11 -7.10 17.79
C ASP A 16 -14.17 -8.05 18.40
N ALA A 17 -13.73 -8.96 19.28
CA ALA A 17 -14.60 -9.95 19.92
C ALA A 17 -15.70 -9.32 20.79
N ASP A 18 -15.51 -8.08 21.26
CA ASP A 18 -16.45 -7.33 22.09
C ASP A 18 -17.35 -6.41 21.27
N GLY A 19 -17.20 -6.41 19.93
CA GLY A 19 -17.97 -5.55 19.04
C GLY A 19 -17.38 -4.14 18.92
N TYR A 20 -16.20 -3.89 19.48
CA TYR A 20 -15.54 -2.58 19.43
C TYR A 20 -14.76 -2.42 18.13
N ILE A 21 -14.96 -1.27 17.48
CA ILE A 21 -14.20 -0.87 16.29
C ILE A 21 -13.24 0.25 16.71
N PRO A 22 -11.92 0.09 16.52
CA PRO A 22 -10.97 1.16 16.76
C PRO A 22 -11.38 2.45 16.04
N PRO A 23 -11.38 3.63 16.70
CA PRO A 23 -11.81 4.89 16.09
C PRO A 23 -11.10 5.21 14.77
N GLN A 24 -9.83 4.81 14.66
CA GLN A 24 -9.02 4.94 13.45
C GLN A 24 -9.60 4.19 12.24
N LEU A 25 -10.45 3.17 12.43
CA LEU A 25 -11.04 2.35 11.36
C LEU A 25 -12.48 2.71 11.02
N LEU A 26 -13.07 3.68 11.73
CA LEU A 26 -14.43 4.16 11.43
C LEU A 26 -14.56 4.68 9.98
N PRO A 27 -13.59 5.42 9.41
CA PRO A 27 -13.69 5.84 8.01
C PRO A 27 -13.70 4.66 7.03
N VAL A 28 -12.94 3.59 7.32
CA VAL A 28 -12.93 2.34 6.54
C VAL A 28 -14.28 1.61 6.65
N ARG A 29 -14.93 1.65 7.81
CA ARG A 29 -16.28 1.09 8.00
C ARG A 29 -17.32 1.84 7.16
N ASP A 30 -17.18 3.15 7.04
CA ASP A 30 -18.21 4.02 6.45
C ASP A 30 -18.10 4.15 4.92
N ALA A 31 -16.89 4.09 4.35
CA ALA A 31 -16.71 4.21 2.89
C ALA A 31 -17.46 3.16 2.04
N PRO A 32 -17.57 1.87 2.42
CA PRO A 32 -18.42 0.92 1.72
C PRO A 32 -19.89 1.32 1.67
N LEU A 33 -20.36 2.08 2.67
CA LEU A 33 -21.75 2.49 2.83
C LEU A 33 -22.13 3.69 1.94
N THR A 34 -21.14 4.41 1.43
CA THR A 34 -21.32 5.57 0.54
C THR A 34 -21.27 5.19 -0.94
N VAL A 35 -20.92 3.94 -1.28
CA VAL A 35 -20.83 3.46 -2.68
C VAL A 35 -22.15 2.86 -3.16
N ASP A 36 -22.63 3.30 -4.33
CA ASP A 36 -23.92 2.89 -4.94
C ASP A 36 -24.00 1.44 -5.48
N ARG A 37 -23.14 0.51 -5.01
CA ARG A 37 -23.12 -0.90 -5.46
C ARG A 37 -22.99 -1.91 -4.32
N PRO A 38 -23.95 -1.99 -3.40
CA PRO A 38 -23.85 -2.79 -2.17
C PRO A 38 -23.68 -4.30 -2.39
N ALA A 39 -24.20 -4.87 -3.49
CA ALA A 39 -24.05 -6.31 -3.77
C ALA A 39 -22.62 -6.69 -4.20
N SER A 40 -21.97 -5.85 -5.01
CA SER A 40 -20.59 -6.04 -5.44
C SER A 40 -19.61 -5.85 -4.28
N THR A 41 -19.85 -4.84 -3.44
CA THR A 41 -19.07 -4.60 -2.22
C THR A 41 -19.19 -5.76 -1.23
N LEU A 42 -20.39 -6.32 -1.03
CA LEU A 42 -20.60 -7.51 -0.20
C LEU A 42 -19.90 -8.76 -0.77
N GLY A 43 -19.94 -8.97 -2.08
CA GLY A 43 -19.25 -10.08 -2.73
C GLY A 43 -17.74 -9.98 -2.54
N TRP A 44 -17.18 -8.79 -2.73
CA TRP A 44 -15.77 -8.50 -2.48
C TRP A 44 -15.39 -8.72 -1.00
N LEU A 45 -16.18 -8.19 -0.05
CA LEU A 45 -15.92 -8.37 1.39
C LEU A 45 -15.92 -9.84 1.84
N ASN A 46 -16.72 -10.69 1.21
CA ASN A 46 -16.86 -12.09 1.60
C ASN A 46 -15.81 -13.02 0.99
N GLN A 47 -15.25 -12.66 -0.17
CA GLN A 47 -14.35 -13.54 -0.92
C GLN A 47 -12.93 -12.99 -1.07
N SER A 48 -12.69 -11.73 -0.68
CA SER A 48 -11.39 -11.10 -0.87
C SER A 48 -10.42 -11.44 0.27
N PRO A 49 -9.23 -12.00 -0.04
CA PRO A 49 -8.13 -12.10 0.91
C PRO A 49 -7.77 -10.74 1.52
N THR A 50 -7.95 -9.65 0.77
CA THR A 50 -7.75 -8.26 1.21
C THR A 50 -8.72 -7.86 2.31
N ALA A 51 -9.99 -8.24 2.21
CA ALA A 51 -10.99 -7.97 3.26
C ALA A 51 -10.72 -8.78 4.54
N ALA A 52 -10.29 -10.04 4.39
CA ALA A 52 -9.88 -10.87 5.52
C ALA A 52 -8.63 -10.32 6.23
N ALA A 53 -7.66 -9.80 5.47
CA ALA A 53 -6.47 -9.16 6.04
C ALA A 53 -6.81 -7.86 6.80
N LEU A 54 -7.71 -7.03 6.27
CA LEU A 54 -8.23 -5.85 6.98
C LEU A 54 -8.90 -6.22 8.31
N ALA A 55 -9.67 -7.31 8.33
CA ALA A 55 -10.32 -7.78 9.55
C ALA A 55 -9.30 -8.20 10.63
N ARG A 56 -8.22 -8.88 10.22
CA ARG A 56 -7.12 -9.25 11.12
C ARG A 56 -6.34 -8.04 11.65
N LEU A 57 -6.20 -6.99 10.83
CA LEU A 57 -5.60 -5.73 11.29
C LEU A 57 -6.51 -4.99 12.26
N ALA A 58 -7.83 -5.07 12.08
CA ALA A 58 -8.79 -4.42 12.97
C ALA A 58 -8.85 -5.04 14.36
N THR A 59 -8.54 -6.33 14.47
CA THR A 59 -8.41 -7.06 15.74
C THR A 59 -7.05 -6.86 16.41
N ASP A 60 -6.06 -6.35 15.70
CA ASP A 60 -4.75 -6.00 16.24
C ASP A 60 -4.80 -4.57 16.76
N SER A 61 -4.73 -4.37 18.07
CA SER A 61 -4.89 -3.05 18.71
C SER A 61 -3.78 -2.04 18.37
N ARG A 62 -2.82 -2.42 17.51
CA ARG A 62 -1.74 -1.56 17.05
C ARG A 62 -2.25 -0.52 16.04
N PRO A 63 -1.65 0.69 16.00
CA PRO A 63 -1.94 1.65 14.95
C PRO A 63 -1.67 1.06 13.56
N VAL A 64 -2.58 1.27 12.62
CA VAL A 64 -2.37 0.87 11.23
C VAL A 64 -1.39 1.86 10.60
N ASP A 65 -0.29 1.34 10.07
CA ASP A 65 0.73 2.08 9.32
C ASP A 65 1.09 1.32 8.03
N HIS A 66 1.65 2.03 7.05
CA HIS A 66 2.18 1.50 5.80
C HIS A 66 3.15 0.34 6.01
N ASP A 67 3.97 0.36 7.07
CA ASP A 67 4.91 -0.71 7.39
C ASP A 67 4.22 -1.99 7.85
N VAL A 68 3.09 -1.86 8.57
CA VAL A 68 2.26 -3.02 8.95
C VAL A 68 1.66 -3.65 7.69
N LEU A 69 1.21 -2.83 6.74
CA LEU A 69 0.69 -3.31 5.45
C LEU A 69 1.78 -3.97 4.58
N ASP A 70 3.01 -3.42 4.57
CA ASP A 70 4.13 -3.98 3.81
C ASP A 70 4.55 -5.37 4.32
N ARG A 71 4.34 -5.67 5.61
CA ARG A 71 4.64 -6.98 6.21
C ARG A 71 3.61 -8.07 5.89
N LEU A 72 2.44 -7.73 5.34
CA LEU A 72 1.39 -8.72 5.04
C LEU A 72 1.63 -9.54 3.76
N GLY A 73 2.72 -9.28 3.04
CA GLY A 73 3.28 -10.21 2.06
C GLY A 73 2.84 -10.02 0.60
N VAL A 74 3.54 -10.71 -0.30
CA VAL A 74 3.51 -10.56 -1.77
C VAL A 74 2.31 -11.27 -2.42
N ASP A 75 1.73 -12.27 -1.74
CA ASP A 75 0.60 -13.08 -2.23
C ASP A 75 -0.75 -12.36 -2.10
N LEU A 76 -0.79 -11.27 -1.32
CA LEU A 76 -1.94 -10.39 -1.23
C LEU A 76 -1.80 -9.26 -2.25
N ASP A 77 -2.90 -8.77 -2.82
CA ASP A 77 -2.87 -7.50 -3.55
C ASP A 77 -2.69 -6.35 -2.55
N VAL A 78 -1.45 -6.15 -2.08
CA VAL A 78 -1.05 -5.12 -1.10
C VAL A 78 -1.43 -3.73 -1.60
N ARG A 79 -1.46 -3.53 -2.94
CA ARG A 79 -1.91 -2.28 -3.54
C ARG A 79 -3.40 -2.06 -3.28
N GLN A 80 -4.24 -3.07 -3.51
CA GLN A 80 -5.67 -2.99 -3.16
C GLN A 80 -5.88 -2.84 -1.65
N LEU A 81 -5.10 -3.56 -0.84
CA LEU A 81 -5.17 -3.46 0.63
C LEU A 81 -4.88 -2.04 1.12
N ARG A 82 -3.86 -1.39 0.58
CA ARG A 82 -3.44 -0.03 0.95
C ARG A 82 -4.38 1.05 0.41
N ALA A 83 -5.02 0.82 -0.74
CA ALA A 83 -5.93 1.79 -1.34
C ALA A 83 -7.11 2.13 -0.42
N ILE A 84 -7.62 1.17 0.35
CA ILE A 84 -8.79 1.36 1.22
C ILE A 84 -8.51 2.34 2.38
N PRO A 85 -7.52 2.11 3.27
CA PRO A 85 -7.19 3.05 4.34
C PRO A 85 -6.69 4.41 3.80
N VAL A 86 -6.04 4.47 2.63
CA VAL A 86 -5.66 5.74 2.00
C VAL A 86 -6.88 6.51 1.47
N ASN A 87 -7.76 5.85 0.71
CA ASN A 87 -8.96 6.49 0.13
C ASN A 87 -9.97 6.92 1.20
N THR A 88 -9.94 6.28 2.37
CA THR A 88 -10.78 6.63 3.53
C THR A 88 -10.13 7.64 4.47
N GLY A 89 -8.89 8.07 4.20
CA GLY A 89 -8.16 9.06 5.00
C GLY A 89 -7.59 8.53 6.33
N VAL A 90 -7.63 7.21 6.56
CA VAL A 90 -7.01 6.57 7.74
C VAL A 90 -5.50 6.58 7.64
N LEU A 91 -4.97 6.43 6.43
CA LEU A 91 -3.54 6.57 6.15
C LEU A 91 -3.28 7.75 5.22
N PRO A 92 -2.19 8.51 5.44
CA PRO A 92 -1.78 9.52 4.48
C PRO A 92 -1.43 8.85 3.14
N GLU A 93 -1.74 9.54 2.05
CA GLU A 93 -1.34 9.09 0.72
C GLU A 93 0.18 8.96 0.65
N ARG A 94 0.64 7.75 0.32
CA ARG A 94 2.06 7.44 0.14
C ARG A 94 2.36 7.44 -1.35
N ASN A 95 3.49 8.03 -1.74
CA ASN A 95 3.98 7.96 -3.12
C ASN A 95 4.42 6.52 -3.45
N GLU A 96 3.47 5.62 -3.72
CA GLU A 96 3.70 4.21 -4.02
C GLU A 96 4.70 3.99 -5.16
N PRO A 97 4.67 4.76 -6.28
CA PRO A 97 5.66 4.56 -7.33
C PRO A 97 7.09 4.90 -6.88
N LEU A 98 7.25 5.86 -5.96
CA LEU A 98 8.56 6.23 -5.39
C LEU A 98 9.06 5.13 -4.46
N VAL A 99 8.22 4.67 -3.56
CA VAL A 99 8.52 3.56 -2.63
C VAL A 99 8.90 2.29 -3.38
N SER A 100 8.19 2.00 -4.46
CA SER A 100 8.47 0.86 -5.32
C SER A 100 9.88 0.95 -5.96
N VAL A 101 10.35 2.15 -6.28
CA VAL A 101 11.72 2.38 -6.76
C VAL A 101 12.73 2.22 -5.63
N GLU A 102 12.45 2.74 -4.44
CA GLU A 102 13.33 2.61 -3.26
C GLU A 102 13.59 1.14 -2.91
N ARG A 103 12.52 0.35 -2.82
CA ARG A 103 12.60 -1.08 -2.54
C ARG A 103 13.40 -1.82 -3.61
N TRP A 104 13.07 -1.56 -4.88
CA TRP A 104 13.75 -2.17 -6.02
C TRP A 104 15.24 -1.81 -6.06
N LEU A 105 15.60 -0.56 -5.78
CA LEU A 105 16.99 -0.12 -5.70
C LEU A 105 17.76 -0.85 -4.59
N GLY A 106 17.13 -1.01 -3.42
CA GLY A 106 17.71 -1.79 -2.32
C GLY A 106 18.03 -3.22 -2.73
N GLN A 107 17.09 -3.89 -3.41
CA GLN A 107 17.25 -5.26 -3.89
C GLN A 107 18.33 -5.37 -4.98
N VAL A 108 18.22 -4.58 -6.06
CA VAL A 108 19.12 -4.69 -7.22
C VAL A 108 20.59 -4.38 -6.89
N LEU A 109 20.82 -3.50 -5.90
CA LEU A 109 22.16 -3.15 -5.43
C LEU A 109 22.68 -4.14 -4.38
N ALA A 110 21.82 -4.87 -3.68
CA ALA A 110 22.21 -5.93 -2.74
C ALA A 110 22.59 -7.22 -3.48
N ASP A 111 21.83 -7.59 -4.52
CA ASP A 111 22.02 -8.84 -5.28
C ASP A 111 23.27 -8.83 -6.19
N ARG A 112 23.99 -7.70 -6.30
CA ARG A 112 25.17 -7.56 -7.16
C ARG A 112 26.40 -7.08 -6.39
N PRO A 113 27.04 -7.95 -5.59
CA PRO A 113 28.33 -7.63 -4.98
C PRO A 113 29.43 -7.64 -6.05
N GLY A 114 29.71 -6.48 -6.65
CA GLY A 114 30.78 -6.33 -7.64
C GLY A 114 31.23 -4.87 -7.77
N ARG A 115 32.45 -4.67 -8.28
CA ARG A 115 33.07 -3.33 -8.45
C ARG A 115 32.16 -2.32 -9.16
N HIS A 116 31.37 -2.75 -10.14
CA HIS A 116 30.45 -1.88 -10.88
C HIS A 116 29.25 -1.43 -10.02
N ALA A 117 28.67 -2.31 -9.20
CA ALA A 117 27.55 -1.94 -8.33
C ALA A 117 27.96 -0.94 -7.24
N VAL A 118 29.21 -1.02 -6.77
CA VAL A 118 29.80 -0.02 -5.85
C VAL A 118 29.86 1.35 -6.49
N LEU A 119 30.25 1.44 -7.77
CA LEU A 119 30.31 2.70 -8.53
C LEU A 119 28.92 3.26 -8.88
N VAL A 120 27.95 2.40 -9.12
CA VAL A 120 26.57 2.81 -9.47
C VAL A 120 25.76 3.24 -8.23
N ARG A 121 26.12 2.77 -7.03
CA ARG A 121 25.39 3.07 -5.79
C ARG A 121 25.24 4.59 -5.52
N PRO A 122 26.30 5.41 -5.56
CA PRO A 122 26.17 6.87 -5.40
C PRO A 122 25.24 7.52 -6.44
N PHE A 123 25.29 7.04 -7.69
CA PHE A 123 24.39 7.51 -8.74
C PHE A 123 22.93 7.16 -8.44
N ALA A 124 22.65 5.91 -8.06
CA ALA A 124 21.31 5.46 -7.69
C ALA A 124 20.75 6.23 -6.49
N GLU A 125 21.57 6.47 -5.47
CA GLU A 125 21.21 7.27 -4.29
C GLU A 125 20.89 8.73 -4.67
N TRP A 126 21.71 9.34 -5.54
CA TRP A 126 21.45 10.70 -6.02
C TRP A 126 20.14 10.80 -6.82
N VAL A 127 19.89 9.84 -7.72
CA VAL A 127 18.63 9.77 -8.47
C VAL A 127 17.44 9.68 -7.51
N LEU A 128 17.53 8.83 -6.48
CA LEU A 128 16.48 8.66 -5.50
C LEU A 128 16.25 9.92 -4.65
N LEU A 129 17.32 10.57 -4.18
CA LEU A 129 17.24 11.83 -3.44
C LEU A 129 16.51 12.91 -4.27
N ARG A 130 16.82 12.98 -5.57
CA ARG A 130 16.17 13.93 -6.48
C ARG A 130 14.71 13.59 -6.73
N ALA A 131 14.38 12.31 -6.84
CA ALA A 131 13.00 11.85 -6.96
C ALA A 131 12.18 12.23 -5.71
N ARG A 132 12.73 12.03 -4.50
CA ARG A 132 12.10 12.45 -3.23
C ARG A 132 11.83 13.95 -3.18
N ARG A 133 12.82 14.79 -3.51
CA ARG A 133 12.62 16.26 -3.53
C ARG A 133 11.54 16.68 -4.52
N ARG A 134 11.47 16.04 -5.69
CA ARG A 134 10.41 16.33 -6.68
C ARG A 134 9.04 15.88 -6.18
N ALA A 135 8.95 14.72 -5.54
CA ALA A 135 7.71 14.17 -5.00
C ALA A 135 7.07 15.06 -3.91
N GLN A 136 7.85 15.94 -3.27
CA GLN A 136 7.33 16.92 -2.31
C GLN A 136 6.50 18.03 -2.95
N THR A 137 6.73 18.33 -4.23
CA THR A 137 6.08 19.46 -4.92
C THR A 137 5.20 19.02 -6.10
N ARG A 138 5.36 17.78 -6.58
CA ARG A 138 4.62 17.22 -7.71
C ARG A 138 4.35 15.74 -7.52
N PRO A 139 3.22 15.21 -8.03
CA PRO A 139 2.95 13.77 -8.01
C PRO A 139 4.09 12.98 -8.68
N PHE A 140 4.59 11.94 -8.00
CA PHE A 140 5.59 11.04 -8.56
C PHE A 140 4.89 9.89 -9.28
N THR A 141 5.08 9.77 -10.59
CA THR A 141 4.28 8.87 -11.44
C THR A 141 4.93 7.50 -11.65
N GLN A 142 4.13 6.52 -12.08
CA GLN A 142 4.64 5.20 -12.51
C GLN A 142 5.60 5.31 -13.70
N ALA A 143 5.39 6.26 -14.61
CA ALA A 143 6.30 6.52 -15.72
C ALA A 143 7.67 7.02 -15.23
N ALA A 144 7.69 7.94 -14.27
CA ALA A 144 8.93 8.41 -13.64
C ALA A 144 9.65 7.26 -12.90
N ALA A 145 8.89 6.37 -12.25
CA ALA A 145 9.44 5.18 -11.63
C ALA A 145 10.11 4.23 -12.64
N ALA A 146 9.46 4.00 -13.79
CA ALA A 146 10.02 3.17 -14.87
C ALA A 146 11.30 3.78 -15.48
N ASP A 147 11.31 5.09 -15.73
CA ASP A 147 12.49 5.80 -16.25
C ASP A 147 13.70 5.65 -15.32
N ILE A 148 13.52 5.80 -14.00
CA ILE A 148 14.60 5.60 -13.03
C ILE A 148 15.15 4.16 -13.10
N ARG A 149 14.27 3.15 -13.17
CA ARG A 149 14.69 1.75 -13.27
C ARG A 149 15.53 1.51 -14.51
N SER A 150 15.07 1.99 -15.66
CA SER A 150 15.80 1.86 -16.94
C SER A 150 17.18 2.49 -16.85
N ARG A 151 17.30 3.72 -16.33
CA ARG A 151 18.60 4.40 -16.19
C ARG A 151 19.58 3.65 -15.30
N VAL A 152 19.10 3.12 -14.17
CA VAL A 152 19.95 2.37 -13.23
C VAL A 152 20.33 1.01 -13.81
N LEU A 153 19.42 0.32 -14.50
CA LEU A 153 19.75 -0.94 -15.18
C LEU A 153 20.80 -0.74 -16.26
N ILE A 154 20.68 0.31 -17.07
CA ILE A 154 21.69 0.69 -18.08
C ILE A 154 23.03 0.98 -17.39
N ALA A 155 23.04 1.78 -16.32
CA ALA A 155 24.27 2.09 -15.59
C ALA A 155 24.94 0.85 -15.00
N LEU A 156 24.18 -0.19 -14.66
CA LEU A 156 24.71 -1.46 -14.16
C LEU A 156 25.26 -2.39 -15.27
N GLN A 157 25.05 -2.06 -16.54
CA GLN A 157 25.57 -2.83 -17.68
C GLN A 157 26.95 -2.35 -18.16
N PHE A 158 27.39 -1.17 -17.71
CA PHE A 158 28.69 -0.57 -18.03
C PHE A 158 29.59 -0.53 -16.79
#